data_AF-A0A059LCN0-F1
#
_entry.id   AF-A0A059LCN0-F1
#
_cell.length_a   1.000
_cell.length_b   1.000
_cell.length_c   1.000
_cell.angle_alpha   90.00
_cell.angle_beta   90.00
_cell.angle_gamma   90.00
#
_symmetry.space_group_name_H-M   'P 1'
#
loop_
_entity.id
_entity.type
_entity.pdbx_description
1 polymer ?
#
loop_
_entity_poly.entity_id
_entity_poly.type
_entity_poly.pdbx_seq_one_letter_code
_entity_poly.pdbx_strand_id
1 'polypeptide(L)'
;ASTHCASQETRAPEDEDEHAAQASGTMDVSTLDPETFDDSEFYSFLLKEFIESSGNTDASLYSVPKKRKVVDHRASKGRKLRYHVHQKLVNFMAPVEVEEPAFADQLFSNLFGGEGLTA
;
A
#
# COMPACT_ATOMS: atom_id res chain seq x y z
N ALA A 1 -50.27 8.79 13.38
CA ALA A 1 -49.46 8.39 12.21
C ALA A 1 -48.11 9.10 12.35
N SER A 2 -47.12 8.50 13.00
CA SER A 2 -46.23 7.43 12.53
C SER A 2 -45.18 7.92 11.52
N THR A 3 -43.96 8.07 12.06
CA THR A 3 -42.64 7.66 11.52
C THR A 3 -42.08 8.32 10.25
N HIS A 4 -41.18 9.30 10.49
CA HIS A 4 -39.75 9.35 10.15
C HIS A 4 -39.22 8.48 8.99
N CYS A 5 -38.53 9.11 8.02
CA CYS A 5 -37.42 8.50 7.28
C CYS A 5 -36.49 9.59 6.73
N ALA A 6 -35.37 9.81 7.42
CA ALA A 6 -34.21 10.53 6.92
C ALA A 6 -33.28 9.54 6.20
N SER A 7 -32.86 9.84 4.98
CA SER A 7 -31.76 9.20 4.21
C SER A 7 -31.67 9.94 2.88
N GLN A 8 -30.58 10.60 2.52
CA GLN A 8 -29.40 9.95 1.98
C GLN A 8 -28.16 10.84 2.22
N GLU A 9 -27.34 10.43 3.17
CA GLU A 9 -25.94 10.82 3.31
C GLU A 9 -25.16 10.01 2.27
N THR A 10 -24.56 10.64 1.27
CA THR A 10 -23.62 9.96 0.37
C THR A 10 -22.30 9.78 1.12
N ARG A 11 -22.21 8.66 1.84
CA ARG A 11 -21.02 8.15 2.51
C ARG A 11 -19.92 7.92 1.47
N ALA A 12 -18.75 8.53 1.71
CA ALA A 12 -17.53 8.30 0.97
C ALA A 12 -17.20 6.80 0.90
N PRO A 13 -16.52 6.32 -0.17
CA PRO A 13 -15.96 4.99 -0.16
C PRO A 13 -14.83 4.97 0.88
N GLU A 14 -15.15 4.45 2.06
CA GLU A 14 -14.20 3.92 3.02
C GLU A 14 -13.52 2.73 2.33
N ASP A 15 -12.27 2.92 1.89
CA ASP A 15 -11.39 1.84 1.42
C ASP A 15 -10.99 0.98 2.63
N GLU A 16 -11.94 0.21 3.17
CA GLU A 16 -11.72 -0.87 4.12
C GLU A 16 -11.29 -2.13 3.35
N ASP A 17 -10.05 -2.13 2.86
CA ASP A 17 -9.36 -3.35 2.46
C ASP A 17 -8.69 -4.00 3.69
N GLU A 18 -9.49 -4.44 4.66
CA GLU A 18 -9.04 -5.36 5.70
C GLU A 18 -9.24 -6.82 5.27
N HIS A 19 -8.17 -7.60 5.52
CA HIS A 19 -8.07 -9.06 5.53
C HIS A 19 -7.66 -9.77 4.23
N ALA A 20 -6.46 -9.44 3.74
CA ALA A 20 -5.56 -10.47 3.23
C ALA A 20 -4.59 -10.88 4.36
N ALA A 21 -4.89 -12.00 5.02
CA ALA A 21 -4.12 -12.57 6.12
C ALA A 21 -2.62 -12.72 5.77
N GLN A 22 -1.80 -11.76 6.22
CA GLN A 22 -0.34 -11.82 6.20
C GLN A 22 0.15 -12.23 7.58
N ALA A 23 0.23 -13.55 7.81
CA ALA A 23 1.01 -14.09 8.91
C ALA A 23 2.50 -14.03 8.53
N SER A 24 3.16 -12.90 8.79
CA SER A 24 4.63 -12.76 8.82
C SER A 24 4.97 -11.33 9.26
N GLY A 25 4.73 -11.03 10.54
CA GLY A 25 4.95 -9.72 11.13
C GLY A 25 6.41 -9.27 11.09
N THR A 26 6.68 -8.22 10.33
CA THR A 26 7.44 -7.11 10.90
C THR A 26 6.47 -6.37 11.80
N MET A 27 6.51 -6.64 13.11
CA MET A 27 5.83 -5.77 14.07
C MET A 27 6.46 -4.38 13.95
N ASP A 28 5.61 -3.38 13.74
CA ASP A 28 6.03 -1.98 13.83
C ASP A 28 6.41 -1.71 15.29
N VAL A 29 7.61 -1.20 15.53
CA VAL A 29 8.17 -0.94 16.87
C VAL A 29 7.27 0.03 17.66
N SER A 30 6.45 0.82 16.95
CA SER A 30 5.46 1.74 17.52
C SER A 30 4.24 1.04 18.17
N THR A 31 4.01 -0.25 17.88
CA THR A 31 2.90 -1.06 18.41
C THR A 31 3.31 -2.10 19.45
N LEU A 32 4.61 -2.22 19.75
CA LEU A 32 5.09 -3.10 20.81
C LEU A 32 4.87 -2.44 22.16
N ASP A 33 4.23 -3.16 23.07
CA ASP A 33 4.21 -2.83 24.49
C ASP A 33 5.66 -2.84 25.04
N PRO A 34 6.16 -1.72 25.61
CA PRO A 34 7.52 -1.64 26.13
C PRO A 34 7.83 -2.63 27.25
N GLU A 35 6.82 -3.26 27.86
CA GLU A 35 7.01 -4.32 28.86
C GLU A 35 7.17 -5.73 28.24
N THR A 36 6.94 -5.90 26.94
CA THR A 36 7.07 -7.19 26.26
C THR A 36 8.49 -7.39 25.72
N PHE A 37 9.14 -8.50 26.11
CA PHE A 37 10.50 -8.85 25.69
C PHE A 37 10.49 -9.73 24.42
N ASP A 38 11.32 -9.41 23.42
CA ASP A 38 11.48 -10.23 22.20
C ASP A 38 12.44 -11.41 22.48
N ASP A 39 11.89 -12.52 22.98
CA ASP A 39 12.61 -13.77 23.23
C ASP A 39 12.57 -14.76 22.05
N SER A 40 12.17 -14.30 20.86
CA SER A 40 11.95 -15.18 19.71
C SER A 40 13.17 -16.03 19.35
N GLU A 41 14.38 -15.48 19.48
CA GLU A 41 15.64 -16.22 19.26
C GLU A 41 15.88 -17.27 20.34
N PHE A 42 15.57 -16.95 21.61
CA PHE A 42 15.72 -17.85 22.75
C PHE A 42 14.71 -19.01 22.70
N TYR A 43 13.44 -18.71 22.42
CA TYR A 43 12.41 -19.72 22.18
C TYR A 43 12.80 -20.66 21.03
N SER A 44 13.38 -20.12 19.95
CA SER A 44 13.84 -20.93 18.82
C SER A 44 14.98 -21.90 19.20
N PHE A 45 15.84 -21.51 20.14
CA PHE A 45 16.93 -22.34 20.65
C PHE A 45 16.39 -23.48 21.52
N LEU A 46 15.51 -23.16 22.48
CA LEU A 46 14.87 -24.16 23.34
C LEU A 46 14.05 -25.17 22.54
N LEU A 47 13.34 -24.71 21.51
CA LEU A 47 12.57 -25.59 20.64
C LEU A 47 13.48 -26.56 19.87
N LYS A 48 14.64 -26.10 19.39
CA LYS A 48 15.63 -26.96 18.74
C LYS A 48 16.17 -28.02 19.68
N GLU A 49 16.60 -27.61 20.89
CA GLU A 49 17.12 -28.53 21.91
C GLU A 49 16.07 -29.58 22.31
N PHE A 50 14.81 -29.16 22.47
CA PHE A 50 13.71 -30.07 22.77
C PHE A 50 13.49 -31.10 21.66
N ILE A 51 13.47 -30.68 20.39
CA ILE A 51 13.30 -31.59 19.26
C ILE A 51 14.48 -32.56 19.16
N GLU A 52 15.72 -32.06 19.30
CA GLU A 52 16.93 -32.88 19.32
C GLU A 52 16.89 -33.93 20.45
N SER A 53 16.39 -33.56 21.63
CA SER A 53 16.21 -34.48 22.76
C SER A 53 15.09 -35.51 22.55
N SER A 54 14.05 -35.14 21.78
CA SER A 54 12.88 -35.99 21.51
C SER A 54 13.15 -37.11 20.49
N GLY A 55 14.36 -37.15 19.90
CA GLY A 55 14.75 -38.16 18.91
C GLY A 55 14.02 -38.04 17.57
N ASN A 56 13.22 -36.98 17.38
CA ASN A 56 12.45 -36.75 16.17
C ASN A 56 13.33 -36.03 15.13
N THR A 57 13.80 -36.76 14.12
CA THR A 57 14.76 -36.25 13.11
C THR A 57 14.13 -35.43 11.99
N ASP A 58 12.82 -35.15 12.06
CA ASP A 58 12.09 -34.34 11.09
C ASP A 58 12.35 -32.84 11.28
N ALA A 59 13.63 -32.45 11.22
CA ALA A 59 14.11 -31.07 11.34
C ALA A 59 13.56 -30.12 10.25
N SER A 60 12.96 -30.67 9.19
CA SER A 60 12.37 -29.90 8.09
C SER A 60 11.04 -29.22 8.45
N LEU A 61 10.37 -29.62 9.54
CA LEU A 61 9.08 -29.04 9.94
C LEU A 61 9.23 -27.73 10.75
N TYR A 62 10.41 -27.46 11.29
CA TYR A 62 10.65 -26.39 12.26
C TYR A 62 11.60 -25.30 11.76
N SER A 63 11.79 -25.21 10.43
CA SER A 63 12.59 -24.11 9.88
C SER A 63 11.88 -22.79 10.20
N VAL A 64 12.50 -21.99 11.07
CA VAL A 64 12.04 -20.63 11.39
C VAL A 64 11.73 -19.92 10.07
N PRO A 65 10.50 -19.39 9.87
CA PRO A 65 10.13 -18.75 8.63
C PRO A 65 11.12 -17.61 8.37
N LYS A 66 11.94 -17.76 7.33
CA LYS A 66 12.92 -16.75 6.94
C LYS A 66 12.13 -15.48 6.64
N LYS A 67 12.40 -14.41 7.40
CA LYS A 67 11.79 -13.09 7.18
C LYS A 67 12.00 -12.71 5.72
N ARG A 68 10.93 -12.76 4.93
CA ARG A 68 10.98 -12.40 3.51
C ARG A 68 11.07 -10.89 3.45
N LYS A 69 12.01 -10.37 2.67
CA LYS A 69 12.08 -8.93 2.42
C LYS A 69 10.73 -8.48 1.89
N VAL A 70 10.16 -7.45 2.52
CA VAL A 70 8.97 -6.77 1.97
C VAL A 70 9.39 -6.17 0.64
N VAL A 71 8.93 -6.80 -0.44
CA VAL A 71 9.17 -6.35 -1.81
C VAL A 71 7.90 -5.71 -2.30
N ASP A 72 8.02 -4.50 -2.85
CA ASP A 72 6.93 -3.86 -3.56
C ASP A 72 6.63 -4.66 -4.83
N HIS A 73 5.69 -5.61 -4.73
CA HIS A 73 5.29 -6.49 -5.83
C HIS A 73 4.75 -5.69 -7.03
N ARG A 74 4.13 -4.53 -6.75
CA ARG A 74 3.57 -3.61 -7.76
C ARG A 74 4.66 -2.76 -8.42
N ALA A 75 5.84 -2.66 -7.83
CA ALA A 75 6.99 -2.04 -8.46
C ALA A 75 7.55 -2.84 -9.65
N SER A 76 7.20 -4.13 -9.78
CA SER A 76 7.58 -4.95 -10.94
C SER A 76 6.63 -4.70 -12.13
N LYS A 77 7.14 -4.88 -13.37
CA LYS A 77 6.36 -4.80 -14.61
C LYS A 77 5.61 -3.47 -14.85
N GLY A 78 6.11 -2.36 -14.31
CA GLY A 78 5.62 -1.01 -14.66
C GLY A 78 4.25 -0.63 -14.10
N ARG A 79 3.71 -1.35 -13.11
CA ARG A 79 2.42 -0.99 -12.47
C ARG A 79 2.51 0.18 -11.49
N LYS A 80 3.74 0.59 -11.16
CA LYS A 80 4.05 1.76 -10.33
C LYS A 80 4.79 2.78 -11.19
N LEU A 81 4.29 4.02 -11.21
CA LEU A 81 4.95 5.14 -11.88
C LEU A 81 6.28 5.42 -11.17
N ARG A 82 7.36 5.49 -11.96
CA ARG A 82 8.70 5.81 -11.47
C ARG A 82 9.22 6.99 -12.26
N TYR A 83 9.56 8.07 -11.57
CA TYR A 83 10.13 9.26 -12.17
C TYR A 83 11.64 9.06 -12.40
N HIS A 84 11.98 8.29 -13.42
CA HIS A 84 13.36 8.14 -13.90
C HIS A 84 13.48 8.75 -15.28
N VAL A 85 14.53 9.55 -15.50
CA VAL A 85 14.81 10.13 -16.81
C VAL A 85 15.41 9.05 -17.72
N HIS A 86 14.74 8.74 -18.82
CA HIS A 86 15.25 7.82 -19.82
C HIS A 86 16.00 8.59 -20.91
N GLN A 87 17.32 8.44 -20.96
CA GLN A 87 18.20 9.21 -21.87
C GLN A 87 17.77 9.16 -23.35
N LYS A 88 17.22 8.05 -23.81
CA LYS A 88 16.75 7.89 -25.21
C LYS A 88 15.47 8.67 -25.52
N LEU A 89 14.68 9.00 -24.50
CA LEU A 89 13.43 9.74 -24.63
C LEU A 89 13.61 11.25 -24.38
N VAL A 90 14.77 11.67 -23.87
CA VAL A 90 15.10 13.08 -23.70
C VAL A 90 15.21 13.74 -25.08
N ASN A 91 14.55 14.88 -25.25
CA ASN A 91 14.53 15.66 -26.50
C ASN A 91 14.02 14.89 -27.73
N PHE A 92 13.14 13.89 -27.54
CA PHE A 92 12.59 13.12 -28.66
C PHE A 92 11.75 13.97 -29.62
N MET A 93 11.10 15.01 -29.10
CA MET A 93 10.35 16.00 -29.89
C MET A 93 10.71 17.40 -29.43
N ALA A 94 10.73 18.35 -30.36
CA ALA A 94 10.85 19.76 -30.03
C ALA A 94 9.51 20.27 -29.47
N PRO A 95 9.52 21.23 -28.52
CA PRO A 95 8.31 21.92 -28.12
C PRO A 95 7.65 22.58 -29.33
N VAL A 96 6.36 22.34 -29.51
CA VAL A 96 5.54 23.02 -30.51
C VAL A 96 4.73 24.06 -29.77
N GLU A 97 4.87 25.32 -30.17
CA GLU A 97 4.04 26.40 -29.64
C GLU A 97 2.60 26.18 -30.14
N VAL A 98 1.72 25.84 -29.21
CA VAL A 98 0.27 25.79 -29.46
C VAL A 98 -0.30 27.06 -28.87
N GLU A 99 -0.81 27.94 -29.73
CA GLU A 99 -1.55 29.11 -29.28
C GLU A 99 -2.89 28.64 -28.69
N GLU A 100 -3.11 28.94 -27.42
CA GLU A 100 -4.38 28.66 -26.78
C GLU A 100 -5.46 29.53 -27.44
N PRO A 101 -6.58 28.93 -27.89
CA PRO A 101 -7.64 29.73 -28.49
C PRO A 101 -8.20 30.70 -27.44
N ALA A 102 -8.41 31.96 -27.83
CA ALA A 102 -8.84 33.03 -26.92
C ALA A 102 -10.16 32.76 -26.15
N PHE A 103 -10.93 31.75 -26.57
CA PHE A 103 -12.17 31.32 -25.90
C PHE A 103 -12.01 30.09 -24.99
N ALA A 104 -10.80 29.54 -24.86
CA ALA A 104 -10.52 28.32 -24.09
C ALA A 104 -10.97 28.46 -22.63
N ASP A 105 -10.61 29.56 -21.97
CA ASP A 105 -10.94 29.80 -20.56
C ASP A 105 -12.45 29.82 -20.33
N GLN A 106 -13.19 30.48 -21.22
CA GLN A 106 -14.65 30.57 -21.17
C GLN A 106 -15.33 29.23 -21.47
N LEU A 107 -14.72 28.42 -22.36
CA LEU A 107 -15.21 27.09 -22.68
C LEU A 107 -15.05 26.15 -21.48
N PHE A 108 -13.87 26.14 -20.85
CA PHE A 108 -13.59 25.26 -19.71
C PHE A 108 -14.37 25.65 -18.45
N SER A 109 -14.62 26.95 -18.24
CA SER A 109 -15.45 27.41 -17.10
C SER A 109 -16.90 26.96 -17.20
N ASN A 110 -17.41 26.78 -18.42
CA ASN A 110 -18.84 26.53 -18.67
C ASN A 110 -19.15 25.07 -19.03
N LEU A 111 -18.12 24.20 -19.09
CA LEU A 111 -18.25 22.84 -19.64
C LEU A 111 -19.19 21.93 -18.84
N PHE A 112 -19.26 22.09 -17.51
CA PHE A 112 -20.06 21.23 -16.62
C PHE A 112 -21.02 22.01 -15.70
N GLY A 113 -21.80 22.93 -16.28
CA GLY A 113 -22.85 23.64 -15.53
C GLY A 113 -22.29 24.74 -14.63
N GLY A 114 -21.47 25.60 -15.24
CA GLY A 114 -20.61 26.57 -14.57
C GLY A 114 -21.27 27.37 -13.44
N GLU A 115 -20.89 27.04 -12.21
CA GLU A 115 -20.79 27.95 -11.08
C GLU A 115 -19.60 27.53 -10.21
N GLY A 116 -18.56 28.37 -10.17
CA GLY A 116 -17.63 28.50 -9.05
C GLY A 116 -16.38 27.62 -9.02
N LEU A 117 -15.25 28.16 -9.49
CA LEU A 117 -14.09 28.39 -8.60
C LEU A 117 -13.09 29.37 -9.24
N THR A 118 -13.27 30.65 -8.96
CA THR A 118 -12.17 31.60 -8.87
C THR A 118 -11.56 31.45 -7.48
N ALA A 119 -10.40 30.80 -7.36
CA ALA A 119 -9.52 30.84 -6.19
C ALA A 119 -8.08 30.52 -6.62
#